data_AF-A0A8T7KFU5-F1
#
_entry.id   AF-A0A8T7KFU5-F1
#
_cell.length_a   1.000
_cell.length_b   1.000
_cell.length_c   1.000
_cell.angle_alpha   90.00
_cell.angle_beta   90.00
_cell.angle_gamma   90.00
#
_symmetry.space_group_name_H-M   'P 1'
#
loop_
_entity.id
_entity.type
_entity.pdbx_description
1 polymer ?
#
loop_
_entity_poly.entity_id
_entity_poly.type
_entity_poly.pdbx_seq_one_letter_code
_entity_poly.pdbx_strand_id
1 'polypeptide(L)'
;MAQDNPAASSSEALPAEARGDLLTAATRHIALLTAIVATCGSLYFSEVLRWIPCQLCWYQRILMYPLVVILTIGILRDDRGLHLYALPLALGGIAVSLAHYLEVLGIIPPSACVGSVPCSIDYLTPILTGPLAFIKIPFLALVAFAIISVMLGNYALAGAPATPPARRRSAAIGVIAILLGTIALFVLLGLL
;
A
#
# COMPACT_ATOMS: atom_id res chain seq x y z
N MET A 1 -59.58 -9.55 1.04
CA MET A 1 -58.83 -9.59 2.31
C MET A 1 -57.44 -10.10 1.97
N ALA A 2 -56.57 -9.20 1.50
CA ALA A 2 -55.22 -9.51 1.07
C ALA A 2 -54.29 -9.32 2.28
N GLN A 3 -53.58 -10.38 2.66
CA GLN A 3 -52.48 -10.33 3.60
C GLN A 3 -51.20 -10.48 2.78
N ASP A 4 -50.56 -9.36 2.44
CA ASP A 4 -49.19 -9.38 1.93
C ASP A 4 -48.25 -9.03 3.08
N ASN A 5 -47.46 -10.02 3.49
CA ASN A 5 -46.46 -9.97 4.54
C ASN A 5 -45.13 -9.44 3.98
N PRO A 6 -44.59 -8.29 4.43
CA PRO A 6 -43.35 -7.72 3.90
C PRO A 6 -42.09 -8.32 4.54
N ALA A 7 -41.99 -9.66 4.60
CA ALA A 7 -40.86 -10.39 5.16
C ALA A 7 -39.92 -10.98 4.08
N ALA A 8 -39.66 -10.23 2.99
CA ALA A 8 -38.72 -10.63 1.96
C ALA A 8 -37.92 -9.41 1.43
N SER A 9 -36.83 -9.04 2.10
CA SER A 9 -35.87 -8.03 1.58
C SER A 9 -34.46 -8.22 2.16
N SER A 10 -33.85 -9.39 1.97
CA SER A 10 -32.44 -9.63 2.36
C SER A 10 -31.54 -10.15 1.23
N SER A 11 -31.89 -9.92 -0.04
CA SER A 11 -31.06 -10.37 -1.16
C SER A 11 -31.32 -9.60 -2.47
N GLU A 12 -31.60 -8.30 -2.40
CA GLU A 12 -31.64 -7.48 -3.62
C GLU A 12 -30.22 -6.99 -3.92
N ALA A 13 -29.64 -7.50 -5.01
CA ALA A 13 -28.33 -7.11 -5.49
C ALA A 13 -28.22 -5.57 -5.53
N LEU A 14 -27.23 -5.02 -4.81
CA LEU A 14 -26.92 -3.59 -4.83
C LEU A 14 -26.94 -3.08 -6.29
N PRO A 15 -27.60 -1.94 -6.58
CA PRO A 15 -27.63 -1.36 -7.93
C PRO A 15 -26.23 -1.32 -8.54
N ALA A 16 -26.11 -1.61 -9.84
CA ALA A 16 -24.81 -1.72 -10.51
C ALA A 16 -23.92 -0.47 -10.30
N GLU A 17 -24.53 0.73 -10.22
CA GLU A 17 -23.85 1.98 -9.86
C GLU A 17 -23.34 1.98 -8.40
N ALA A 18 -24.17 1.56 -7.44
CA ALA A 18 -23.77 1.45 -6.03
C ALA A 18 -22.66 0.39 -5.80
N ARG A 19 -22.60 -0.65 -6.63
CA ARG A 19 -21.50 -1.62 -6.64
C ARG A 19 -20.20 -1.01 -7.19
N GLY A 20 -20.29 -0.18 -8.23
CA GLY A 20 -19.16 0.59 -8.77
C GLY A 20 -18.57 1.56 -7.75
N ASP A 21 -19.43 2.26 -7.00
CA ASP A 21 -19.02 3.18 -5.93
C ASP A 21 -18.35 2.45 -4.76
N LEU A 22 -18.84 1.27 -4.39
CA LEU A 22 -18.23 0.45 -3.33
C LEU A 22 -16.86 -0.08 -3.75
N LEU A 23 -16.73 -0.57 -4.98
CA LEU A 23 -15.45 -1.05 -5.52
C LEU A 23 -14.43 0.09 -5.59
N THR A 24 -14.84 1.28 -6.03
CA THR A 24 -14.00 2.47 -6.09
C THR A 24 -13.64 3.01 -4.71
N ALA A 25 -14.54 2.91 -3.74
CA ALA A 25 -14.23 3.19 -2.36
C ALA A 25 -13.24 2.16 -1.78
N ALA A 26 -13.30 0.89 -2.18
CA ALA A 26 -12.38 -0.13 -1.68
C ALA A 26 -10.94 0.07 -2.18
N THR A 27 -10.73 0.51 -3.43
CA THR A 27 -9.37 0.65 -4.01
C THR A 27 -8.48 1.61 -3.20
N ARG A 28 -9.00 2.77 -2.79
CA ARG A 28 -8.24 3.74 -1.97
C ARG A 28 -7.87 3.18 -0.58
N HIS A 29 -8.74 2.37 0.03
CA HIS A 29 -8.47 1.74 1.33
C HIS A 29 -7.43 0.62 1.19
N ILE A 30 -7.49 -0.16 0.10
CA ILE A 30 -6.48 -1.19 -0.21
C ILE A 30 -5.12 -0.53 -0.41
N ALA A 31 -5.05 0.57 -1.19
CA ALA A 31 -3.83 1.33 -1.37
C ALA A 31 -3.25 1.84 -0.04
N LEU A 32 -4.11 2.37 0.85
CA LEU A 32 -3.69 2.82 2.19
C LEU A 32 -3.15 1.65 3.03
N LEU A 33 -3.86 0.52 3.06
CA LEU A 33 -3.44 -0.67 3.80
C LEU A 33 -2.07 -1.15 3.31
N THR A 34 -1.87 -1.25 1.99
CA THR A 34 -0.59 -1.63 1.39
C THR A 34 0.52 -0.66 1.77
N ALA A 35 0.29 0.66 1.70
CA ALA A 35 1.29 1.67 2.05
C ALA A 35 1.70 1.59 3.52
N ILE A 36 0.73 1.39 4.43
CA ILE A 36 1.00 1.23 5.86
C ILE A 36 1.79 -0.05 6.08
N VAL A 37 1.32 -1.20 5.59
CA VAL A 37 2.01 -2.49 5.77
C VAL A 37 3.44 -2.44 5.23
N ALA A 38 3.68 -1.81 4.08
CA ALA A 38 5.02 -1.64 3.53
C ALA A 38 5.92 -0.74 4.38
N THR A 39 5.39 0.39 4.88
CA THR A 39 6.09 1.31 5.77
C THR A 39 6.47 0.62 7.08
N CYS A 40 5.49 -0.01 7.70
CA CYS A 40 5.59 -0.85 8.88
C CYS A 40 6.63 -1.96 8.71
N GLY A 41 6.54 -2.77 7.65
CA GLY A 41 7.50 -3.84 7.38
C GLY A 41 8.92 -3.30 7.19
N SER A 42 9.07 -2.16 6.51
CA SER A 42 10.35 -1.48 6.37
C SER A 42 10.95 -1.06 7.71
N LEU A 43 10.13 -0.57 8.64
CA LEU A 43 10.57 -0.21 10.00
C LEU A 43 10.92 -1.45 10.84
N TYR A 44 10.12 -2.51 10.75
CA TYR A 44 10.39 -3.79 11.44
C TYR A 44 11.76 -4.35 11.08
N PHE A 45 12.13 -4.31 9.80
CA PHE A 45 13.44 -4.77 9.34
C PHE A 45 14.61 -3.98 9.95
N SER A 46 14.46 -2.67 10.18
CA SER A 46 15.54 -1.86 10.76
C SER A 46 15.58 -1.88 12.28
N GLU A 47 14.43 -1.84 12.96
CA GLU A 47 14.41 -1.73 14.42
C GLU A 47 14.52 -3.10 15.12
N VAL A 48 13.80 -4.11 14.62
CA VAL A 48 13.78 -5.45 15.22
C VAL A 48 14.90 -6.31 14.68
N LEU A 49 15.01 -6.44 13.35
CA LEU A 49 16.01 -7.30 12.72
C LEU A 49 17.38 -6.63 12.58
N ARG A 50 17.48 -5.33 12.90
CA ARG A 50 18.73 -4.54 12.86
C ARG A 50 19.40 -4.54 11.48
N TRP A 51 18.62 -4.65 10.41
CA TRP A 51 19.13 -4.55 9.05
C TRP A 51 19.36 -3.11 8.66
N ILE A 52 20.60 -2.82 8.26
CA ILE A 52 21.04 -1.48 7.87
C ILE A 52 20.53 -1.21 6.46
N PRO A 53 19.72 -0.15 6.24
CA PRO A 53 19.23 0.18 4.90
C PRO A 53 20.36 0.74 4.03
N CYS A 54 20.44 0.29 2.78
CA CYS A 54 21.31 0.89 1.77
C CYS A 54 20.72 2.22 1.22
N GLN A 55 21.48 2.94 0.40
CA GLN A 55 21.05 4.20 -0.20
C GLN A 55 19.78 4.05 -1.08
N LEU A 56 19.69 2.97 -1.87
CA LEU A 56 18.49 2.71 -2.68
C LEU A 56 17.26 2.39 -1.83
N CYS A 57 17.41 1.68 -0.71
CA CYS A 57 16.33 1.48 0.27
C CYS A 57 15.86 2.82 0.86
N TRP A 58 16.77 3.75 1.11
CA TRP A 58 16.41 5.09 1.59
C TRP A 58 15.54 5.85 0.59
N TYR A 59 15.89 5.82 -0.70
CA TYR A 59 15.04 6.43 -1.74
C TYR A 59 13.66 5.77 -1.79
N GLN A 60 13.56 4.45 -1.64
CA GLN A 60 12.26 3.77 -1.55
C GLN A 60 11.45 4.22 -0.32
N ARG A 61 12.09 4.41 0.83
CA ARG A 61 11.41 4.92 2.05
C ARG A 61 10.88 6.35 1.87
N ILE A 62 11.69 7.23 1.29
CA ILE A 62 11.30 8.63 1.02
C ILE A 62 10.07 8.68 0.11
N LEU A 63 9.92 7.73 -0.82
CA LEU A 63 8.76 7.64 -1.70
C LEU A 63 7.55 6.97 -1.03
N MET A 64 7.78 5.96 -0.17
CA MET A 64 6.71 5.18 0.46
C MET A 64 6.07 5.89 1.67
N TYR A 65 6.87 6.49 2.56
CA TYR A 65 6.36 7.01 3.84
C TYR A 65 5.37 8.18 3.65
N PRO A 66 5.61 9.14 2.74
CA PRO A 66 4.63 10.19 2.48
C PRO A 66 3.31 9.67 1.91
N LEU A 67 3.31 8.53 1.19
CA LEU A 67 2.07 7.97 0.64
C LEU A 67 1.08 7.59 1.73
N VAL A 68 1.54 7.11 2.89
CA VAL A 68 0.66 6.81 4.03
C VAL A 68 -0.11 8.07 4.43
N VAL A 69 0.60 9.19 4.63
CA VAL A 69 0.00 10.46 5.05
C VAL A 69 -0.94 11.01 3.99
N ILE A 70 -0.50 11.03 2.73
CA ILE A 70 -1.28 11.54 1.59
C ILE A 70 -2.57 10.73 1.42
N LEU A 71 -2.50 9.40 1.45
CA LEU A 71 -3.66 8.51 1.31
C LEU A 71 -4.62 8.67 2.51
N THR A 72 -4.12 8.71 3.74
CA THR A 72 -4.95 8.94 4.93
C THR A 72 -5.71 10.25 4.83
N ILE A 73 -5.00 11.37 4.58
CA ILE A 73 -5.63 12.69 4.50
C ILE A 73 -6.58 12.77 3.31
N GLY A 74 -6.19 12.23 2.15
CA GLY A 74 -7.02 12.21 0.95
C GLY A 74 -8.35 11.48 1.15
N ILE A 75 -8.33 10.33 1.82
CA ILE A 75 -9.55 9.58 2.14
C ILE A 75 -10.41 10.33 3.17
N LEU A 76 -9.81 10.92 4.21
CA LEU A 76 -10.54 11.66 5.25
C LEU A 76 -11.15 12.98 4.75
N ARG A 77 -10.52 13.63 3.77
CA ARG A 77 -11.03 14.85 3.13
C ARG A 77 -11.95 14.56 1.95
N ASP A 78 -12.00 13.32 1.47
CA ASP A 78 -12.69 12.91 0.24
C ASP A 78 -12.17 13.68 -0.99
N ASP A 79 -10.84 13.84 -1.07
CA ASP A 79 -10.18 14.59 -2.13
C ASP A 79 -10.16 13.76 -3.44
N ARG A 80 -10.88 14.23 -4.45
CA ARG A 80 -10.93 13.61 -5.78
C ARG A 80 -9.58 13.65 -6.50
N GLY A 81 -8.75 14.64 -6.17
CA GLY A 81 -7.41 14.84 -6.74
C GLY A 81 -6.34 13.94 -6.12
N LEU A 82 -6.68 13.07 -5.16
CA LEU A 82 -5.71 12.21 -4.45
C LEU A 82 -4.73 11.46 -5.38
N HIS A 83 -5.25 10.94 -6.50
CA HIS A 83 -4.45 10.19 -7.46
C HIS A 83 -3.37 11.06 -8.13
N LEU A 84 -3.58 12.37 -8.30
CA LEU A 84 -2.61 13.26 -8.96
C LEU A 84 -1.32 13.41 -8.14
N TYR A 85 -1.41 13.36 -6.81
CA TYR A 85 -0.27 13.50 -5.93
C TYR A 85 0.35 12.15 -5.54
N ALA A 86 -0.48 11.12 -5.34
CA ALA A 86 -0.01 9.81 -4.89
C ALA A 86 0.56 8.95 -6.04
N LEU A 87 0.01 9.06 -7.26
CA LEU A 87 0.44 8.23 -8.39
C LEU A 87 1.89 8.53 -8.83
N PRO A 88 2.35 9.80 -8.97
CA PRO A 88 3.74 10.08 -9.34
C PRO A 88 4.75 9.51 -8.34
N LEU A 89 4.43 9.59 -7.03
CA LEU A 89 5.27 9.01 -5.97
C LEU A 89 5.32 7.48 -6.09
N ALA A 90 4.18 6.83 -6.32
CA ALA A 90 4.12 5.38 -6.47
C ALA A 90 4.86 4.90 -7.72
N LEU A 91 4.73 5.60 -8.85
CA LEU A 91 5.46 5.31 -10.10
C LEU A 91 6.97 5.52 -9.94
N GLY A 92 7.39 6.60 -9.25
CA GLY A 92 8.79 6.79 -8.87
C GLY A 92 9.30 5.64 -8.01
N GLY A 93 8.48 5.17 -7.07
CA GLY A 93 8.78 4.01 -6.23
C GLY A 93 8.98 2.73 -7.03
N ILE A 94 8.16 2.49 -8.06
CA ILE A 94 8.33 1.38 -9.00
C ILE A 94 9.69 1.48 -9.70
N ALA A 95 10.04 2.65 -10.23
CA ALA A 95 11.30 2.82 -10.96
C ALA A 95 12.52 2.53 -10.06
N VAL A 96 12.54 3.09 -8.84
CA VAL A 96 13.65 2.89 -7.88
C VAL A 96 13.70 1.44 -7.39
N SER A 97 12.56 0.82 -7.10
CA SER A 97 12.51 -0.57 -6.62
C SER A 97 12.89 -1.58 -7.69
N LEU A 98 12.49 -1.34 -8.95
CA LEU A 98 12.90 -2.15 -10.09
C LEU A 98 14.41 -2.03 -10.32
N ALA A 99 14.96 -0.81 -10.34
CA ALA A 99 16.41 -0.61 -10.48
C ALA A 99 17.18 -1.34 -9.37
N HIS A 100 16.74 -1.20 -8.11
CA HIS A 100 17.36 -1.88 -6.99
C HIS A 100 17.25 -3.42 -7.11
N TYR A 101 16.10 -3.95 -7.54
CA TYR A 101 15.94 -5.38 -7.73
C TYR A 101 16.88 -5.93 -8.81
N LEU A 102 17.04 -5.22 -9.92
CA LEU A 102 17.98 -5.58 -10.99
C LEU A 102 19.44 -5.57 -10.51
N GLU A 103 19.81 -4.63 -9.64
CA GLU A 103 21.16 -4.56 -9.04
C GLU A 103 21.43 -5.78 -8.15
N VAL A 104 20.47 -6.15 -7.29
CA VAL A 104 20.60 -7.33 -6.42
C VAL A 104 20.56 -8.65 -7.21
N LEU A 105 20.01 -8.65 -8.43
CA LEU A 105 20.11 -9.78 -9.36
C LEU A 105 21.45 -9.82 -10.13
N GLY A 106 22.26 -8.76 -10.05
CA GLY A 106 23.52 -8.66 -10.79
C GLY A 106 23.36 -8.40 -12.29
N ILE A 107 22.16 -7.96 -12.73
CA ILE A 107 21.89 -7.64 -14.14
C ILE A 107 22.49 -6.29 -14.52
N ILE A 108 22.46 -5.33 -13.59
CA ILE A 108 23.07 -4.01 -13.75
C ILE A 108 24.30 -3.89 -12.84
N PRO A 109 25.31 -3.07 -13.21
CA PRO A 109 26.47 -2.86 -12.36
C PRO A 109 26.04 -2.26 -11.02
N PRO A 110 26.73 -2.63 -9.92
CA PRO A 110 26.43 -2.07 -8.61
C PRO A 110 26.65 -0.57 -8.62
N SER A 111 25.74 0.14 -7.96
CA SER A 111 25.89 1.55 -7.67
C SER A 111 27.17 1.80 -6.88
N ALA A 112 27.80 2.97 -7.07
CA ALA A 112 28.98 3.33 -6.29
C ALA A 112 28.65 3.24 -4.78
N CYS A 113 29.54 2.62 -4.00
CA CYS A 113 29.40 2.53 -2.55
C CYS A 113 29.52 3.92 -1.90
N VAL A 114 28.44 4.70 -1.93
CA VAL A 114 28.34 6.02 -1.29
C VAL A 114 27.65 5.93 0.09
N GLY A 115 27.42 4.70 0.59
CA GLY A 115 26.77 4.44 1.88
C GLY A 115 27.56 3.51 2.80
N SER A 116 27.03 3.29 4.01
CA SER A 116 27.62 2.39 5.00
C SER A 116 27.57 0.91 4.60
N VAL A 117 26.63 0.54 3.73
CA VAL A 117 26.44 -0.84 3.23
C VAL A 117 26.16 -0.83 1.72
N PRO A 118 26.63 -1.85 0.97
CA PRO A 118 26.34 -1.99 -0.46
C PRO A 118 24.87 -2.30 -0.71
N CYS A 119 24.31 -1.77 -1.80
CA CYS A 119 22.93 -2.06 -2.22
C CYS A 119 22.75 -3.50 -2.74
N SER A 120 23.83 -4.20 -3.08
CA SER A 120 23.80 -5.58 -3.55
C SER A 120 23.62 -6.63 -2.44
N ILE A 121 23.60 -6.23 -1.17
CA ILE A 121 23.43 -7.14 -0.04
C ILE A 121 21.99 -7.67 0.01
N ASP A 122 21.86 -8.99 0.12
CA ASP A 122 20.59 -9.68 0.24
C ASP A 122 20.45 -10.34 1.62
N TYR A 123 19.55 -9.80 2.43
CA TYR A 123 19.23 -10.32 3.76
C TYR A 123 18.18 -11.44 3.76
N LEU A 124 17.39 -11.59 2.68
CA LEU A 124 16.25 -12.52 2.63
C LEU A 124 16.63 -13.89 2.09
N THR A 125 17.54 -13.97 1.11
CA THR A 125 17.95 -15.26 0.51
C THR A 125 18.44 -16.30 1.54
N PRO A 126 19.20 -15.96 2.59
CA PRO A 126 19.61 -16.93 3.62
C PRO A 126 18.45 -17.50 4.45
N ILE A 127 17.32 -16.79 4.53
CA ILE A 127 16.15 -17.14 5.35
C ILE A 127 15.09 -17.84 4.49
N LEU A 128 14.85 -17.34 3.28
CA LEU A 128 13.86 -17.85 2.32
C LEU A 128 14.53 -18.82 1.33
N THR A 129 14.74 -20.07 1.77
CA THR A 129 15.36 -21.11 0.94
C THR A 129 14.38 -21.77 -0.04
N GLY A 130 14.87 -22.21 -1.20
CA GLY A 130 14.10 -22.98 -2.19
C GLY A 130 13.45 -22.10 -3.26
N PRO A 131 12.21 -22.39 -3.70
CA PRO A 131 11.57 -21.65 -4.79
C PRO A 131 11.24 -20.20 -4.43
N LEU A 132 11.35 -19.79 -3.16
CA LEU A 132 11.08 -18.41 -2.70
C LEU A 132 12.34 -17.52 -2.65
N ALA A 133 13.52 -18.04 -3.04
CA ALA A 133 14.76 -17.28 -3.02
C ALA A 133 14.78 -16.07 -3.99
N PHE A 134 13.81 -15.97 -4.92
CA PHE A 134 13.64 -14.79 -5.76
C PHE A 134 13.05 -13.59 -5.00
N ILE A 135 12.40 -13.82 -3.84
CA ILE A 135 11.78 -12.77 -3.05
C ILE A 135 12.86 -12.03 -2.26
N LYS A 136 13.27 -10.90 -2.81
CA LYS A 136 14.20 -9.98 -2.16
C LYS A 136 13.45 -8.78 -1.60
N ILE A 137 14.07 -8.05 -0.66
CA ILE A 137 13.51 -6.81 -0.10
C ILE A 137 13.05 -5.81 -1.18
N PRO A 138 13.85 -5.48 -2.21
CA PRO A 138 13.40 -4.57 -3.27
C PRO A 138 12.22 -5.11 -4.08
N PHE A 139 12.07 -6.43 -4.22
CA PHE A 139 10.92 -7.03 -4.89
C PHE A 139 9.63 -6.82 -4.11
N LEU A 140 9.67 -6.97 -2.78
CA LEU A 140 8.51 -6.70 -1.93
C LEU A 140 8.06 -5.24 -2.03
N ALA A 141 9.02 -4.30 -2.05
CA ALA A 141 8.72 -2.89 -2.27
C ALA A 141 8.12 -2.63 -3.66
N LEU A 142 8.66 -3.27 -4.71
CA LEU A 142 8.13 -3.19 -6.07
C LEU A 142 6.68 -3.63 -6.14
N VAL A 143 6.34 -4.77 -5.52
CA VAL A 143 4.96 -5.28 -5.46
C VAL A 143 4.06 -4.30 -4.72
N ALA A 144 4.50 -3.73 -3.59
CA ALA A 144 3.72 -2.74 -2.85
C ALA A 144 3.42 -1.49 -3.69
N PHE A 145 4.43 -0.91 -4.33
CA PHE A 145 4.24 0.26 -5.20
C PHE A 145 3.38 -0.06 -6.44
N ALA A 146 3.49 -1.27 -7.00
CA ALA A 146 2.65 -1.72 -8.10
C ALA A 146 1.17 -1.83 -7.68
N ILE A 147 0.88 -2.43 -6.53
CA ILE A 147 -0.49 -2.52 -5.98
C ILE A 147 -1.07 -1.11 -5.78
N ILE A 148 -0.32 -0.21 -5.15
CA ILE A 148 -0.76 1.17 -4.92
C ILE A 148 -1.03 1.87 -6.26
N SER A 149 -0.15 1.71 -7.25
CA SER A 149 -0.31 2.33 -8.57
C SER A 149 -1.52 1.79 -9.32
N VAL A 150 -1.78 0.48 -9.30
CA VAL A 150 -2.95 -0.12 -9.96
C VAL A 150 -4.24 0.32 -9.27
N MET A 151 -4.28 0.34 -7.94
CA MET A 151 -5.47 0.78 -7.19
C MET A 151 -5.79 2.26 -7.45
N LEU A 152 -4.77 3.13 -7.45
CA LEU A 152 -4.94 4.55 -7.75
C LEU A 152 -5.24 4.82 -9.23
N GLY A 153 -4.66 4.04 -10.15
CA GLY A 153 -4.96 4.11 -11.57
C GLY A 153 -6.43 3.75 -11.85
N ASN A 154 -6.93 2.69 -11.22
CA ASN A 154 -8.35 2.32 -11.30
C ASN A 154 -9.25 3.43 -10.71
N TYR A 155 -8.84 4.04 -9.59
CA TYR A 155 -9.57 5.17 -9.00
C TYR A 155 -9.62 6.38 -9.95
N ALA A 156 -8.52 6.69 -10.64
CA ALA A 156 -8.46 7.77 -11.62
C ALA A 156 -9.35 7.48 -12.85
N LEU A 157 -9.30 6.25 -13.37
CA LEU A 157 -10.14 5.81 -14.51
C LEU A 157 -11.63 5.79 -14.17
N ALA A 158 -12.00 5.49 -12.93
CA ALA A 158 -13.38 5.50 -12.45
C ALA A 158 -13.95 6.93 -12.28
N GLY A 159 -13.17 7.99 -12.55
CA GLY A 159 -13.65 9.37 -12.51
C GLY A 159 -13.79 9.96 -11.10
N ALA A 160 -13.11 9.38 -10.10
CA ALA A 160 -13.08 9.86 -8.72
C ALA A 160 -14.48 10.27 -8.18
N PRO A 161 -15.42 9.31 -8.03
CA PRO A 161 -16.76 9.60 -7.55
C PRO A 161 -16.71 10.22 -6.16
N ALA A 162 -17.55 11.24 -5.92
CA ALA A 162 -17.68 11.81 -4.59
C ALA A 162 -18.34 10.79 -3.66
N THR A 163 -17.79 10.64 -2.46
CA THR A 163 -18.44 9.84 -1.44
C THR A 163 -19.66 10.60 -0.93
N PRO A 164 -20.88 10.03 -0.97
CA PRO A 164 -22.05 10.69 -0.42
C PRO A 164 -21.84 11.04 1.07
N PRO A 165 -22.36 12.17 1.57
CA PRO A 165 -22.15 12.59 2.96
C PRO A 165 -22.59 11.53 3.98
N ALA A 166 -23.64 10.76 3.67
CA ALA A 166 -24.10 9.63 4.48
C ALA A 166 -23.06 8.51 4.64
N ARG A 167 -22.14 8.35 3.68
CA ARG A 167 -21.14 7.27 3.63
C ARG A 167 -19.74 7.76 4.07
N ARG A 168 -19.58 9.06 4.32
CA ARG A 168 -18.33 9.70 4.80
C ARG A 168 -17.87 9.16 6.15
N ARG A 169 -18.82 8.90 7.06
CA ARG A 169 -18.51 8.33 8.39
C ARG A 169 -17.95 6.91 8.27
N SER A 170 -18.52 6.08 7.41
CA SER A 170 -18.05 4.72 7.16
C SER A 170 -16.65 4.69 6.53
N ALA A 171 -16.35 5.63 5.62
CA ALA A 171 -15.01 5.77 5.05
C ALA A 171 -13.97 6.16 6.12
N ALA A 172 -14.30 7.11 7.00
CA ALA A 172 -13.43 7.48 8.11
C ALA A 172 -13.23 6.32 9.11
N ILE A 173 -14.27 5.55 9.41
CA ILE A 173 -14.17 4.34 10.24
C ILE A 173 -13.22 3.32 9.58
N GLY A 174 -13.28 3.14 8.26
CA GLY A 174 -12.37 2.27 7.53
C GLY A 174 -10.91 2.67 7.69
N VAL A 175 -10.59 3.97 7.53
CA VAL A 175 -9.23 4.50 7.76
C VAL A 175 -8.78 4.25 9.19
N ILE A 176 -9.63 4.57 10.18
CA ILE A 176 -9.30 4.39 11.60
C ILE A 176 -9.08 2.91 11.92
N ALA A 177 -9.92 2.00 11.38
CA ALA A 177 -9.77 0.57 11.60
C ALA A 177 -8.45 0.04 11.00
N ILE A 178 -8.05 0.51 9.81
CA ILE A 178 -6.77 0.16 9.21
C ILE A 178 -5.60 0.65 10.08
N LEU A 179 -5.64 1.91 10.54
CA LEU A 179 -4.60 2.49 11.37
C LEU A 179 -4.51 1.78 12.73
N LEU A 180 -5.63 1.60 13.44
CA LEU A 180 -5.65 0.91 14.72
C LEU A 180 -5.26 -0.57 14.59
N GLY A 181 -5.72 -1.26 13.56
CA GLY A 181 -5.39 -2.66 13.32
C GLY A 181 -3.90 -2.86 13.01
N THR A 182 -3.32 -1.98 12.21
CA THR A 182 -1.88 -2.02 11.89
C THR A 182 -1.02 -1.65 13.11
N ILE A 183 -1.40 -0.62 13.87
CA ILE A 183 -0.74 -0.26 15.14
C ILE A 183 -0.82 -1.42 16.14
N ALA A 184 -2.01 -2.00 16.34
CA ALA A 184 -2.20 -3.12 17.26
C ALA A 184 -1.35 -4.33 16.85
N LEU A 185 -1.32 -4.67 15.57
CA LEU A 185 -0.46 -5.73 15.04
C LEU A 185 1.02 -5.45 15.33
N PHE A 186 1.45 -4.20 15.16
CA PHE A 186 2.84 -3.78 15.42
C PHE A 186 3.20 -3.86 16.90
N VAL A 187 2.32 -3.39 17.78
CA VAL A 187 2.48 -3.52 19.24
C VAL A 187 2.56 -4.99 19.64
N LEU A 188 1.67 -5.84 19.11
CA LEU A 188 1.66 -7.28 19.38
C LEU A 188 2.93 -8.00 18.89
N LEU A 189 3.52 -7.54 17.79
CA LEU A 189 4.79 -8.04 17.27
C LEU A 189 6.03 -7.52 18.03
N GLY A 190 5.84 -6.74 19.09
CA GLY A 190 6.91 -6.32 20.01
C GLY A 190 7.71 -5.10 19.55
N LEU A 191 7.10 -4.21 18.75
CA LEU A 191 7.75 -3.01 18.22
C LEU A 191 7.56 -1.72 19.06
N LEU A 192 6.90 -1.80 20.23
CA LEU A 192 6.70 -0.70 21.19
C LEU A 192 6.84 -1.19 22.63
#